data_AF-A0A2V7TC78-F1
#
_entry.id   AF-A0A2V7TC78-F1
#
_cell.length_a   1.000
_cell.length_b   1.000
_cell.length_c   1.000
_cell.angle_alpha   90.00
_cell.angle_beta   90.00
_cell.angle_gamma   90.00
#
_symmetry.space_group_name_H-M   'P 1'
#
loop_
_entity.id
_entity.type
_entity.pdbx_description
1 polymer ?
#
loop_
_entity_poly.entity_id
_entity_poly.type
_entity_poly.pdbx_seq_one_letter_code
_entity_poly.pdbx_strand_id
1 'polypeptide(L)'
;MRLFRWKAIVPLLLLGALVAGLWILFADRMAKRTTESVGTTLVGAKVEIDRMHLDVAHSRVEVRGLTVASPFEPLENLLQADLLVADLEPLPLLEKKLVIDRLAATGLRFGTPRQSDGRTVGQSDGVMGQVERWGQQLQVPALQLATGKISLDRLDPAQLNTPRLATALAAQADSSRTAWVSGLDALGTQAAVDSSARMVERLKGAKLTDVKLLGDARRTLEQVKRTEERLTALERSVTSGMATLHASAAGLAEARQRDYALARGLLKLPGLDAPDIGAALFGRAAVQRFQRALYWAQLARRYMPPGLLPRATPGPRRVRRAGTTVHFPRSNEPPAFLLKSADLSLSVASRGYSARLTGVTSDPALYGRPAEARGTRRPATPRRRVLRTWPCRRCASPRLAHGSSLARAWWDSAS
;
A
#
# COMPACT_ATOMS: atom_id res chain seq x y z
N MET A 1 64.60 -28.36 -18.34
CA MET A 1 63.92 -27.07 -18.05
C MET A 1 63.94 -26.83 -16.54
N ARG A 2 64.79 -25.93 -16.03
CA ARG A 2 64.83 -25.58 -14.59
C ARG A 2 63.72 -24.57 -14.29
N LEU A 3 62.50 -25.05 -14.07
CA LEU A 3 61.29 -24.23 -13.88
C LEU A 3 61.11 -23.67 -12.45
N PHE A 4 62.07 -23.84 -11.54
CA PHE A 4 61.91 -23.45 -10.14
C PHE A 4 62.97 -22.44 -9.71
N ARG A 5 62.65 -21.16 -9.92
CA ARG A 5 63.44 -20.02 -9.41
C ARG A 5 63.15 -19.84 -7.92
N TRP A 6 63.77 -20.65 -7.07
CA TRP A 6 63.60 -20.63 -5.60
C TRP A 6 63.78 -19.23 -4.98
N LYS A 7 64.64 -18.38 -5.59
CA LYS A 7 64.84 -16.98 -5.20
C LYS A 7 63.60 -16.09 -5.34
N ALA A 8 62.61 -16.46 -6.17
CA ALA A 8 61.34 -15.75 -6.32
C ALA A 8 60.23 -16.31 -5.41
N ILE A 9 60.36 -17.55 -4.94
CA ILE A 9 59.35 -18.22 -4.12
C ILE A 9 59.44 -17.74 -2.66
N VAL A 10 60.65 -17.55 -2.14
CA VAL A 10 60.85 -17.03 -0.78
C VAL A 10 60.20 -15.66 -0.56
N PRO A 11 60.43 -14.62 -1.40
CA PRO A 11 59.75 -13.34 -1.22
C PRO A 11 58.24 -13.44 -1.47
N LEU A 12 57.77 -14.33 -2.35
CA LEU A 12 56.34 -14.56 -2.58
C LEU A 12 55.66 -15.21 -1.38
N LEU A 13 56.29 -16.21 -0.74
CA LEU A 13 55.80 -16.84 0.48
C LEU A 13 55.79 -15.87 1.65
N LEU A 14 56.85 -15.05 1.78
CA LEU A 14 56.96 -14.05 2.85
C LEU A 14 55.92 -12.95 2.66
N LEU A 15 55.70 -12.48 1.42
CA LEU A 15 54.60 -11.59 1.06
C LEU A 15 53.24 -12.23 1.34
N GLY A 16 53.04 -13.49 0.96
CA GLY A 16 51.80 -14.23 1.21
C GLY A 16 51.51 -14.40 2.71
N ALA A 17 52.52 -14.71 3.52
CA ALA A 17 52.42 -14.80 4.97
C ALA A 17 52.13 -13.43 5.60
N LEU A 18 52.76 -12.36 5.11
CA LEU A 18 52.48 -10.98 5.53
C LEU A 18 51.03 -10.61 5.22
N VAL A 19 50.55 -10.88 4.01
CA VAL A 19 49.17 -10.61 3.58
C VAL A 19 48.18 -11.44 4.40
N ALA A 20 48.45 -12.73 4.62
CA ALA A 20 47.61 -13.60 5.46
C ALA A 20 47.58 -13.12 6.92
N GLY A 21 48.72 -12.71 7.47
CA GLY A 21 48.81 -12.13 8.81
C GLY A 21 48.02 -10.83 8.93
N LEU A 22 48.15 -9.94 7.93
CA LEU A 22 47.36 -8.71 7.86
C LEU A 22 45.87 -9.02 7.72
N TRP A 23 45.50 -10.01 6.90
CA TRP A 23 44.11 -10.45 6.72
C TRP A 23 43.53 -10.96 8.04
N ILE A 24 44.22 -11.84 8.76
CA ILE A 24 43.74 -12.38 10.05
C ILE A 24 43.55 -11.25 11.08
N LEU A 25 44.44 -10.26 11.11
CA LEU A 25 44.34 -9.14 12.05
C LEU A 25 43.23 -8.14 11.71
N PHE A 26 42.98 -7.91 10.42
CA PHE A 26 42.05 -6.87 9.97
C PHE A 26 40.69 -7.40 9.49
N ALA A 27 40.55 -8.69 9.17
CA ALA A 27 39.33 -9.29 8.62
C ALA A 27 38.11 -9.02 9.52
N ASP A 28 38.22 -9.29 10.82
CA ASP A 28 37.12 -9.06 11.77
C ASP A 28 36.70 -7.58 11.82
N ARG A 29 37.68 -6.66 11.80
CA ARG A 29 37.41 -5.20 11.84
C ARG A 29 36.82 -4.69 10.53
N MET A 30 37.32 -5.18 9.39
CA MET A 30 36.77 -4.85 8.09
C MET A 30 35.36 -5.40 7.94
N ALA A 31 35.14 -6.66 8.28
CA ALA A 31 33.84 -7.31 8.24
C ALA A 31 32.80 -6.57 9.09
N LYS A 32 33.15 -6.21 10.32
CA LYS A 32 32.31 -5.37 11.18
C LYS A 32 31.87 -4.09 10.46
N ARG A 33 32.82 -3.30 9.96
CA ARG A 33 32.53 -2.01 9.29
C ARG A 33 31.69 -2.19 8.03
N THR A 34 32.00 -3.21 7.22
CA THR A 34 31.25 -3.51 6.00
C THR A 34 29.83 -3.95 6.33
N THR A 35 29.64 -4.81 7.32
CA THR A 35 28.30 -5.26 7.74
C THR A 35 27.49 -4.14 8.37
N GLU A 36 28.08 -3.27 9.19
CA GLU A 36 27.40 -2.07 9.74
C GLU A 36 26.99 -1.11 8.63
N SER A 37 27.89 -0.83 7.68
CA SER A 37 27.60 0.08 6.57
C SER A 37 26.53 -0.49 5.63
N VAL A 38 26.68 -1.74 5.21
CA VAL A 38 25.69 -2.41 4.37
C VAL A 38 24.37 -2.47 5.11
N GLY A 39 24.35 -3.00 6.34
CA GLY A 39 23.14 -3.09 7.18
C GLY A 39 22.44 -1.74 7.35
N THR A 40 23.20 -0.67 7.55
CA THR A 40 22.67 0.70 7.66
C THR A 40 22.00 1.15 6.37
N THR A 41 22.59 0.87 5.21
CA THR A 41 21.98 1.16 3.90
C THR A 41 20.77 0.27 3.62
N LEU A 42 20.80 -1.00 4.04
CA LEU A 42 19.70 -1.95 3.86
C LEU A 42 18.46 -1.48 4.63
N VAL A 43 18.62 -1.22 5.93
CA VAL A 43 17.52 -0.81 6.81
C VAL A 43 17.18 0.67 6.63
N GLY A 44 18.11 1.51 6.17
CA GLY A 44 17.93 2.97 6.18
C GLY A 44 17.92 3.55 7.59
N ALA A 45 18.50 2.82 8.54
CA ALA A 45 18.67 3.20 9.93
C ALA A 45 19.97 2.59 10.46
N LYS A 46 20.59 3.23 11.45
CA LYS A 46 21.91 2.87 11.96
C LYS A 46 21.94 1.44 12.49
N VAL A 47 22.83 0.61 11.93
CA VAL A 47 23.15 -0.73 12.42
C VAL A 47 24.50 -0.69 13.12
N GLU A 48 24.55 -1.19 14.35
CA GLU A 48 25.75 -1.24 15.18
C GLU A 48 26.00 -2.69 15.62
N ILE A 49 27.27 -3.09 15.61
CA ILE A 49 27.73 -4.40 16.03
C ILE A 49 28.82 -4.20 17.08
N ASP A 50 28.71 -4.79 18.26
CA ASP A 50 29.78 -4.67 19.27
C ASP A 50 31.06 -5.37 18.78
N ARG A 51 30.94 -6.66 18.44
CA ARG A 51 32.04 -7.48 17.90
C ARG A 51 31.56 -8.43 16.83
N MET A 52 32.41 -8.65 15.83
CA MET A 52 32.22 -9.64 14.78
C MET A 52 33.47 -10.50 14.73
N HIS A 53 33.29 -11.81 14.62
CA HIS A 53 34.37 -12.78 14.49
C HIS A 53 34.08 -13.71 13.32
N LEU A 54 35.04 -13.80 12.40
CA LEU A 54 34.97 -14.64 11.22
C LEU A 54 35.92 -15.83 11.37
N ASP A 55 35.36 -17.02 11.54
CA ASP A 55 36.11 -18.26 11.45
C ASP A 55 36.01 -18.81 10.03
N VAL A 56 36.96 -18.41 9.18
CA VAL A 56 37.03 -18.81 7.77
C VAL A 56 37.28 -20.31 7.61
N ALA A 57 38.03 -20.93 8.53
CA ALA A 57 38.36 -22.35 8.46
C ALA A 57 37.13 -23.24 8.66
N HIS A 58 36.23 -22.84 9.57
CA HIS A 58 34.98 -23.55 9.84
C HIS A 58 33.76 -22.92 9.14
N SER A 59 33.95 -21.90 8.30
CA SER A 59 32.86 -21.14 7.66
C SER A 59 31.79 -20.65 8.64
N ARG A 60 32.23 -20.21 9.82
CA ARG A 60 31.37 -19.75 10.92
C ARG A 60 31.49 -18.23 11.07
N VAL A 61 30.33 -17.59 11.20
CA VAL A 61 30.22 -16.15 11.47
C VAL A 61 29.58 -15.94 12.82
N GLU A 62 30.27 -15.22 13.71
CA GLU A 62 29.76 -14.85 15.02
C GLU A 62 29.63 -13.33 15.12
N VAL A 63 28.44 -12.85 15.47
CA VAL A 63 28.13 -11.43 15.69
C VAL A 63 27.61 -11.27 17.11
N ARG A 64 28.27 -10.44 17.90
CA ARG A 64 27.88 -10.12 19.29
C ARG A 64 27.37 -8.69 19.37
N GLY A 65 26.28 -8.51 20.11
CA GLY A 65 25.69 -7.20 20.36
C GLY A 65 25.25 -6.50 19.07
N LEU A 66 24.40 -7.16 18.27
CA LEU A 66 23.79 -6.52 17.11
C LEU A 66 22.65 -5.61 17.58
N THR A 67 22.70 -4.34 17.18
CA THR A 67 21.65 -3.36 17.44
C THR A 67 21.23 -2.71 16.12
N VAL A 68 19.94 -2.82 15.79
CA VAL A 68 19.32 -2.23 14.60
C VAL A 68 18.36 -1.14 15.03
N ALA A 69 18.65 0.09 14.61
CA ALA A 69 17.79 1.25 14.87
C ALA A 69 16.44 1.15 14.16
N SER A 70 15.40 1.79 14.72
CA SER A 70 14.15 1.99 14.00
C SER A 70 14.31 3.10 12.95
N PRO A 71 13.92 2.86 11.68
CA PRO A 71 13.87 3.92 10.67
C PRO A 71 12.72 4.92 10.93
N PHE A 72 11.73 4.52 11.74
CA PHE A 72 10.54 5.32 12.02
C PHE A 72 10.62 6.10 13.33
N GLU A 73 11.33 5.58 14.33
CA GLU A 73 11.40 6.16 15.68
C GLU A 73 12.88 6.45 16.05
N PRO A 74 13.26 7.73 16.29
CA PRO A 74 14.67 8.11 16.44
C PRO A 74 15.35 7.49 17.67
N LEU A 75 14.61 7.32 18.76
CA LEU A 75 15.13 6.91 20.07
C LEU A 75 14.75 5.48 20.44
N GLU A 76 14.43 4.65 19.45
CA GLU A 76 14.04 3.25 19.66
C GLU A 76 14.87 2.32 18.75
N ASN A 77 15.29 1.18 19.30
CA ASN A 77 15.85 0.10 18.50
C ASN A 77 14.72 -0.79 17.99
N LEU A 78 14.73 -1.05 16.69
CA LEU A 78 13.86 -2.03 16.06
C LEU A 78 14.15 -3.43 16.60
N LEU A 79 15.43 -3.83 16.58
CA LEU A 79 15.88 -5.16 16.94
C LEU A 79 17.22 -5.06 17.67
N GLN A 80 17.37 -5.83 18.76
CA GLN A 80 18.63 -6.04 19.45
C GLN A 80 18.85 -7.54 19.65
N ALA A 81 20.07 -8.03 19.40
CA ALA A 81 20.46 -9.42 19.62
C ALA A 81 21.80 -9.49 20.38
N ASP A 82 21.87 -10.34 21.41
CA ASP A 82 23.10 -10.50 22.20
C ASP A 82 24.17 -11.30 21.45
N LEU A 83 23.76 -12.38 20.77
CA LEU A 83 24.64 -13.28 20.04
C LEU A 83 23.92 -13.85 18.82
N LEU A 84 24.54 -13.76 17.65
CA LEU A 84 24.13 -14.38 16.41
C LEU A 84 25.28 -15.24 15.90
N VAL A 85 25.03 -16.53 15.69
CA VAL A 85 26.01 -17.47 15.13
C VAL A 85 25.39 -18.12 13.91
N ALA A 86 26.10 -18.11 12.79
CA ALA A 86 25.71 -18.79 11.57
C ALA A 86 26.85 -19.70 11.08
N ASP A 87 26.53 -20.98 10.92
CA ASP A 87 27.41 -21.99 10.31
C ASP A 87 26.99 -22.17 8.84
N LEU A 88 27.91 -21.90 7.92
CA LEU A 88 27.67 -21.87 6.48
C LEU A 88 28.40 -23.02 5.78
N GLU A 89 27.83 -23.57 4.71
CA GLU A 89 28.54 -24.55 3.87
C GLU A 89 29.34 -23.85 2.75
N PRO A 90 30.68 -23.98 2.69
CA PRO A 90 31.50 -23.22 1.73
C PRO A 90 31.30 -23.67 0.28
N LEU A 91 31.05 -24.97 0.05
CA LEU A 91 30.87 -25.56 -1.28
C LEU A 91 29.64 -24.95 -2.02
N PRO A 92 28.42 -24.97 -1.45
CA PRO A 92 27.26 -24.32 -2.06
C PRO A 92 27.42 -22.80 -2.26
N LEU A 93 28.14 -22.12 -1.37
CA LEU A 93 28.40 -20.68 -1.47
C LEU A 93 29.14 -20.31 -2.76
N LEU A 94 30.07 -21.15 -3.22
CA LEU A 94 30.77 -20.98 -4.50
C LEU A 94 29.82 -21.14 -5.71
N GLU A 95 28.76 -21.92 -5.56
CA GLU A 95 27.70 -22.10 -6.56
C GLU A 95 26.61 -21.02 -6.47
N LYS A 96 26.82 -19.95 -5.68
CA LYS A 96 25.82 -18.90 -5.38
C LYS A 96 24.57 -19.44 -4.65
N LYS A 97 24.68 -20.56 -3.95
CA LYS A 97 23.63 -21.15 -3.12
C LYS A 97 23.92 -20.85 -1.65
N LEU A 98 22.89 -20.49 -0.89
CA LEU A 98 23.01 -20.17 0.52
C LEU A 98 22.49 -21.32 1.37
N VAL A 99 23.40 -22.13 1.90
CA VAL A 99 23.09 -23.23 2.82
C VAL A 99 23.62 -22.88 4.21
N ILE A 100 22.69 -22.76 5.16
CA ILE A 100 22.94 -22.48 6.56
C ILE A 100 22.64 -23.75 7.36
N ASP A 101 23.67 -24.36 7.92
CA ASP A 101 23.54 -25.58 8.72
C ASP A 101 22.87 -25.30 10.06
N ARG A 102 23.37 -24.25 10.73
CA ARG A 102 22.88 -23.82 12.02
C ARG A 102 22.88 -22.31 12.10
N LEU A 103 21.73 -21.76 12.49
CA LEU A 103 21.57 -20.37 12.87
C LEU A 103 21.16 -20.31 14.34
N ALA A 104 21.94 -19.64 15.19
CA ALA A 104 21.58 -19.41 16.58
C ALA A 104 21.45 -17.91 16.84
N ALA A 105 20.25 -17.47 17.22
CA ALA A 105 19.98 -16.09 17.59
C ALA A 105 19.56 -16.02 19.06
N THR A 106 20.41 -15.42 19.89
CA THR A 106 20.22 -15.36 21.34
C THR A 106 19.91 -13.95 21.81
N GLY A 107 18.95 -13.84 22.74
CA GLY A 107 18.64 -12.58 23.41
C GLY A 107 18.00 -11.54 22.49
N LEU A 108 17.17 -11.99 21.54
CA LEU A 108 16.42 -11.08 20.67
C LEU A 108 15.47 -10.22 21.51
N ARG A 109 15.51 -8.91 21.28
CA ARG A 109 14.64 -7.90 21.91
C ARG A 109 14.18 -6.94 20.82
N PHE A 110 12.93 -6.49 20.92
CA PHE A 110 12.35 -5.50 20.01
C PHE A 110 11.90 -4.29 20.82
N GLY A 111 11.98 -3.11 20.23
CA GLY A 111 11.46 -1.87 20.82
C GLY A 111 12.18 -1.41 22.09
N THR A 112 13.50 -1.60 22.17
CA THR A 112 14.27 -1.15 23.35
C THR A 112 14.62 0.34 23.20
N PRO A 113 14.60 1.14 24.28
CA PRO A 113 14.95 2.56 24.21
C PRO A 113 16.43 2.78 23.90
N ARG A 114 16.75 3.89 23.23
CA ARG A 114 18.09 4.30 22.83
C ARG A 114 18.42 5.73 23.30
N GLN A 115 19.69 6.01 23.52
CA GLN A 115 20.20 7.33 23.95
C GLN A 115 20.54 8.29 22.79
N SER A 116 20.75 7.79 21.58
CA SER A 116 21.17 8.55 20.40
C SER A 116 20.22 8.34 19.22
N ASP A 117 20.07 9.35 18.34
CA ASP A 117 19.22 9.22 17.14
C ASP A 117 19.80 8.13 16.21
N GLY A 118 18.98 7.14 15.90
CA GLY A 118 19.31 6.04 15.02
C GLY A 118 19.01 6.24 13.54
N ARG A 119 18.40 7.37 13.16
CA ARG A 119 18.10 7.66 11.76
C ARG A 119 19.34 8.17 11.04
N THR A 120 19.50 7.74 9.80
CA THR A 120 20.61 8.19 8.95
C THR A 120 20.26 9.54 8.31
N VAL A 121 21.13 10.54 8.49
CA VAL A 121 20.96 11.87 7.89
C VAL A 121 21.39 11.80 6.42
N GLY A 122 20.43 11.49 5.56
CA GLY A 122 20.60 11.50 4.11
C GLY A 122 19.26 11.16 3.47
N GLN A 123 18.92 11.83 2.37
CA GLN A 123 17.87 11.35 1.48
C GLN A 123 18.24 9.92 1.11
N SER A 124 17.56 8.95 1.73
CA SER A 124 17.86 7.56 1.46
C SER A 124 17.39 7.28 0.03
N ASP A 125 18.32 7.20 -0.92
CA ASP A 125 18.04 6.65 -2.25
C ASP A 125 17.54 5.17 -2.17
N GLY A 126 17.54 4.60 -0.96
CA GLY A 126 16.94 3.32 -0.60
C GLY A 126 15.41 3.31 -0.49
N VAL A 127 14.91 2.24 0.13
CA VAL A 127 13.46 1.94 0.20
C VAL A 127 12.69 3.02 0.99
N MET A 128 13.29 3.57 2.06
CA MET A 128 12.66 4.62 2.86
C MET A 128 12.35 5.88 2.04
N GLY A 129 13.29 6.40 1.24
CA GLY A 129 13.04 7.58 0.41
C GLY A 129 12.04 7.34 -0.72
N GLN A 130 11.85 6.10 -1.18
CA GLN A 130 10.76 5.76 -2.12
C GLN A 130 9.39 5.83 -1.44
N VAL A 131 9.28 5.27 -0.23
CA VAL A 131 8.04 5.27 0.56
C VAL A 131 7.69 6.67 1.07
N GLU A 132 8.69 7.46 1.45
CA GLU A 132 8.50 8.87 1.85
C GLU A 132 8.00 9.71 0.67
N ARG A 133 8.59 9.58 -0.53
CA ARG A 133 8.10 10.27 -1.74
C ARG A 133 6.67 9.88 -2.10
N TRP A 134 6.35 8.59 -2.03
CA TRP A 134 4.97 8.11 -2.22
C TRP A 134 4.02 8.74 -1.18
N GLY A 135 4.45 8.82 0.08
CA GLY A 135 3.67 9.47 1.13
C GLY A 135 3.48 10.96 0.93
N GLN A 136 4.49 11.66 0.42
CA GLN A 136 4.41 13.09 0.09
C GLN A 136 3.44 13.35 -1.07
N GLN A 137 3.38 12.46 -2.07
CA GLN A 137 2.40 12.53 -3.16
C GLN A 137 0.95 12.39 -2.65
N LEU A 138 0.76 11.71 -1.52
CA LEU A 138 -0.55 11.53 -0.89
C LEU A 138 -0.89 12.64 0.13
N GLN A 139 0.00 13.57 0.43
CA GLN A 139 -0.29 14.68 1.35
C GLN A 139 -1.10 15.79 0.65
N VAL A 140 -2.26 15.44 0.10
CA VAL A 140 -3.34 16.42 -0.11
C VAL A 140 -3.83 16.91 1.26
N PRO A 141 -4.33 18.16 1.38
CA PRO A 141 -4.90 18.65 2.62
C PRO A 141 -5.94 17.65 3.11
N ALA A 142 -5.62 16.98 4.23
CA ALA A 142 -6.52 16.00 4.82
C ALA A 142 -7.87 16.68 4.96
N LEU A 143 -8.88 16.11 4.32
CA LEU A 143 -10.24 16.51 4.57
C LEU A 143 -10.41 16.48 6.09
N GLN A 144 -10.67 17.63 6.70
CA GLN A 144 -11.19 17.71 8.05
C GLN A 144 -12.64 17.19 8.04
N LEU A 145 -12.86 16.00 7.49
CA LEU A 145 -14.03 15.16 7.76
C LEU A 145 -13.92 14.57 9.18
N ALA A 146 -13.23 15.28 10.08
CA ALA A 146 -13.16 15.02 11.49
C ALA A 146 -14.59 15.14 12.03
N THR A 147 -15.32 14.02 11.99
CA THR A 147 -16.29 13.61 13.02
C THR A 147 -17.42 14.61 13.32
N GLY A 148 -17.65 15.59 12.45
CA GLY A 148 -18.63 16.64 12.61
C GLY A 148 -19.49 16.68 11.37
N LYS A 149 -20.82 16.60 11.60
CA LYS A 149 -21.87 16.81 10.61
C LYS A 149 -21.39 17.80 9.54
N ILE A 150 -21.35 17.39 8.27
CA ILE A 150 -21.24 18.34 7.17
C ILE A 150 -22.44 19.25 7.35
N SER A 151 -22.21 20.45 7.89
CA SER A 151 -23.28 21.40 8.19
C SER A 151 -23.87 21.87 6.86
N LEU A 152 -24.91 21.16 6.41
CA LEU A 152 -25.79 21.61 5.34
C LEU A 152 -26.41 22.99 5.66
N ASP A 153 -26.32 23.44 6.92
CA ASP A 153 -26.69 24.76 7.39
C ASP A 153 -26.00 25.92 6.64
N ARG A 154 -24.86 25.68 5.98
CA ARG A 154 -24.19 26.70 5.14
C ARG A 154 -24.64 26.72 3.68
N LEU A 155 -25.44 25.75 3.26
CA LEU A 155 -25.97 25.69 1.90
C LEU A 155 -27.46 26.04 1.94
N ASP A 156 -27.75 27.34 1.89
CA ASP A 156 -29.13 27.83 1.80
C ASP A 156 -29.70 27.50 0.40
N PRO A 157 -30.79 26.72 0.30
CA PRO A 157 -31.44 26.42 -0.98
C PRO A 157 -31.85 27.68 -1.75
N ALA A 158 -32.07 28.80 -1.07
CA ALA A 158 -32.41 30.08 -1.68
C ALA A 158 -31.27 30.71 -2.49
N GLN A 159 -30.01 30.30 -2.28
CA GLN A 159 -28.85 30.77 -3.03
C GLN A 159 -28.60 29.98 -4.33
N LEU A 160 -29.29 28.85 -4.52
CA LEU A 160 -29.15 28.02 -5.71
C LEU A 160 -30.00 28.58 -6.85
N ASN A 161 -29.40 28.70 -8.04
CA ASN A 161 -30.11 29.24 -9.21
C ASN A 161 -30.96 28.18 -9.91
N THR A 162 -30.57 26.91 -9.81
CA THR A 162 -31.23 25.80 -10.52
C THR A 162 -32.71 25.65 -10.15
N PRO A 163 -33.13 25.68 -8.86
CA PRO A 163 -34.55 25.54 -8.50
C PRO A 163 -35.39 26.69 -9.06
N ARG A 164 -34.90 27.93 -8.93
CA ARG A 164 -35.60 29.14 -9.41
C ARG A 164 -35.76 29.14 -10.93
N LEU A 165 -34.71 28.75 -11.66
CA LEU A 165 -34.74 28.65 -13.12
C LEU A 165 -35.63 27.49 -13.59
N ALA A 166 -35.63 26.37 -12.88
CA ALA A 166 -36.52 25.24 -13.18
C ALA A 166 -38.00 25.62 -13.01
N THR A 167 -38.36 26.33 -11.93
CA THR A 167 -39.73 26.82 -11.73
C THR A 167 -40.16 27.84 -12.78
N ALA A 168 -39.25 28.74 -13.18
CA ALA A 168 -39.52 29.71 -14.24
C ALA A 168 -39.71 29.02 -15.61
N LEU A 169 -38.89 28.01 -15.92
CA LEU A 169 -39.02 27.22 -17.15
C LEU A 169 -40.33 26.44 -17.19
N ALA A 170 -40.74 25.83 -16.07
CA ALA A 170 -42.03 25.13 -15.97
C ALA A 170 -43.20 26.10 -16.22
N ALA A 171 -43.21 27.25 -15.57
CA ALA A 171 -44.24 28.28 -15.77
C ALA A 171 -44.27 28.80 -17.22
N GLN A 172 -43.10 28.98 -17.84
CA GLN A 172 -43.01 29.40 -19.23
C GLN A 172 -43.52 28.32 -20.18
N ALA A 173 -43.16 27.05 -19.98
CA ALA A 173 -43.67 25.94 -20.76
C ALA A 173 -45.19 25.80 -20.67
N ASP A 174 -45.76 25.93 -19.47
CA ASP A 174 -47.21 25.90 -19.25
C ASP A 174 -47.89 27.08 -19.97
N SER A 175 -47.35 28.29 -19.87
CA SER A 175 -47.90 29.47 -20.54
C SER A 175 -47.87 29.35 -22.07
N SER A 176 -46.77 28.85 -22.65
CA SER A 176 -46.63 28.59 -24.08
C SER A 176 -47.61 27.51 -24.53
N ARG A 177 -47.75 26.42 -23.76
CA ARG A 177 -48.72 25.37 -24.04
C ARG A 177 -50.14 25.92 -24.09
N THR A 178 -50.56 26.68 -23.09
CA THR A 178 -51.91 27.28 -23.04
C THR A 178 -52.13 28.24 -24.20
N ALA A 179 -51.14 29.08 -24.52
CA ALA A 179 -51.22 29.99 -25.66
C ALA A 179 -51.39 29.23 -26.99
N TRP A 180 -50.61 28.18 -27.23
CA TRP A 180 -50.70 27.39 -28.45
C TRP A 180 -52.01 26.61 -28.56
N VAL A 181 -52.49 26.01 -27.46
CA VAL A 181 -53.79 25.33 -27.42
C VAL A 181 -54.92 26.33 -27.71
N SER A 182 -54.92 27.49 -27.07
CA SER A 182 -55.93 28.53 -27.33
C SER A 182 -55.87 29.06 -28.77
N GLY A 183 -54.67 29.17 -29.34
CA GLY A 183 -54.47 29.54 -30.74
C GLY A 183 -54.99 28.48 -31.72
N LEU A 184 -54.78 27.20 -31.41
CA LEU A 184 -55.33 26.06 -32.16
C LEU A 184 -56.86 26.03 -32.09
N ASP A 185 -57.44 26.22 -30.90
CA ASP A 185 -58.89 26.22 -30.71
C ASP A 185 -59.54 27.42 -31.43
N ALA A 186 -58.90 28.59 -31.40
CA ALA A 186 -59.37 29.81 -32.07
C ALA A 186 -59.35 29.72 -33.60
N LEU A 187 -58.58 28.79 -34.19
CA LEU A 187 -58.63 28.51 -35.63
C LEU A 187 -59.92 27.79 -36.02
N GLY A 188 -60.65 27.17 -35.07
CA GLY A 188 -61.97 26.58 -35.32
C GLY A 188 -61.95 25.57 -36.47
N THR A 189 -60.97 24.68 -36.49
CA THR A 189 -60.67 23.75 -37.60
C THR A 189 -61.90 22.97 -38.08
N GLN A 190 -62.82 22.58 -37.19
CA GLN A 190 -64.09 21.95 -37.58
C GLN A 190 -65.04 22.91 -38.30
N ALA A 191 -65.20 24.14 -37.82
CA ALA A 191 -66.08 25.13 -38.44
C ALA A 191 -65.56 25.61 -39.81
N ALA A 192 -64.24 25.75 -39.95
CA ALA A 192 -63.61 26.13 -41.21
C ALA A 192 -63.74 25.02 -42.27
N VAL A 193 -63.53 23.76 -41.90
CA VAL A 193 -63.70 22.59 -42.79
C VAL A 193 -65.17 22.41 -43.19
N ASP A 194 -66.10 22.53 -42.24
CA ASP A 194 -67.54 22.41 -42.51
C ASP A 194 -68.06 23.54 -43.43
N SER A 195 -67.59 24.78 -43.24
CA SER A 195 -67.97 25.91 -44.10
C SER A 195 -67.44 25.73 -45.53
N SER A 196 -66.25 25.13 -45.67
CA SER A 196 -65.60 24.85 -46.95
C SER A 196 -66.31 23.72 -47.69
N ALA A 197 -66.65 22.62 -46.99
CA ALA A 197 -67.42 21.51 -47.55
C ALA A 197 -68.82 21.95 -48.02
N ARG A 198 -69.52 22.78 -47.23
CA ARG A 198 -70.84 23.34 -47.60
C ARG A 198 -70.77 24.35 -48.74
N MET A 199 -69.62 24.99 -48.96
CA MET A 199 -69.43 25.90 -50.10
C MET A 199 -69.15 25.12 -51.38
N VAL A 200 -68.36 24.04 -51.32
CA VAL A 200 -68.14 23.13 -52.45
C VAL A 200 -69.45 22.51 -52.93
N GLU A 201 -70.34 22.10 -52.03
CA GLU A 201 -71.65 21.58 -52.46
C GLU A 201 -72.59 22.65 -53.03
N ARG A 202 -72.53 23.90 -52.56
CA ARG A 202 -73.29 25.00 -53.17
C ARG A 202 -72.78 25.39 -54.55
N LEU A 203 -71.47 25.24 -54.80
CA LEU A 203 -70.85 25.55 -56.09
C LEU A 203 -71.10 24.49 -57.16
N LYS A 204 -71.33 23.21 -56.77
CA LYS A 204 -71.70 22.15 -57.71
C LYS A 204 -73.09 22.34 -58.36
N GLY A 205 -73.97 23.17 -57.77
CA GLY A 205 -75.35 23.37 -58.23
C GLY A 205 -75.68 24.76 -58.80
N ALA A 206 -74.73 25.69 -58.91
CA ALA A 206 -75.01 27.10 -59.19
C ALA A 206 -74.72 27.54 -60.65
N LYS A 207 -75.58 28.39 -61.21
CA LYS A 207 -75.39 29.01 -62.54
C LYS A 207 -74.51 30.27 -62.43
N LEU A 208 -73.63 30.48 -63.43
CA LEU A 208 -72.53 31.48 -63.42
C LEU A 208 -72.92 32.98 -63.40
N THR A 209 -74.20 33.36 -63.33
CA THR A 209 -74.64 34.77 -63.41
C THR A 209 -75.16 35.38 -62.10
N ASP A 210 -75.00 34.71 -60.96
CA ASP A 210 -75.50 35.19 -59.67
C ASP A 210 -74.47 36.07 -58.92
N VAL A 211 -74.69 37.38 -58.90
CA VAL A 211 -73.81 38.38 -58.28
C VAL A 211 -73.68 38.18 -56.76
N LYS A 212 -74.65 37.51 -56.11
CA LYS A 212 -74.57 37.16 -54.68
C LYS A 212 -73.50 36.10 -54.39
N LEU A 213 -73.25 35.17 -55.31
CA LEU A 213 -72.21 34.13 -55.17
C LEU A 213 -70.80 34.73 -55.18
N LEU A 214 -70.57 35.78 -55.96
CA LEU A 214 -69.30 36.52 -55.99
C LEU A 214 -69.02 37.23 -54.65
N GLY A 215 -70.04 37.84 -54.03
CA GLY A 215 -69.91 38.47 -52.72
C GLY A 215 -69.60 37.47 -51.60
N ASP A 216 -70.23 36.31 -51.63
CA ASP A 216 -69.98 35.25 -50.65
C ASP A 216 -68.63 34.55 -50.87
N ALA A 217 -68.23 34.34 -52.13
CA ALA A 217 -66.90 33.82 -52.46
C ALA A 217 -65.77 34.77 -52.01
N ARG A 218 -65.96 36.08 -52.14
CA ARG A 218 -64.99 37.07 -51.64
C ARG A 218 -64.88 37.04 -50.11
N ARG A 219 -66.00 36.87 -49.39
CA ARG A 219 -66.02 36.76 -47.92
C ARG A 219 -65.34 35.48 -47.43
N THR A 220 -65.55 34.35 -48.11
CA THR A 220 -64.86 33.10 -47.75
C THR A 220 -63.39 33.13 -48.10
N LEU A 221 -62.99 33.74 -49.22
CA LEU A 221 -61.58 33.98 -49.54
C LEU A 221 -60.89 34.85 -48.48
N GLU A 222 -61.54 35.93 -48.02
CA GLU A 222 -61.07 36.74 -46.89
C GLU A 222 -60.94 35.93 -45.59
N GLN A 223 -61.89 35.05 -45.32
CA GLN A 223 -61.87 34.20 -44.13
C GLN A 223 -60.76 33.14 -44.20
N VAL A 224 -60.53 32.54 -45.36
CA VAL A 224 -59.41 31.62 -45.62
C VAL A 224 -58.08 32.35 -45.46
N LYS A 225 -57.93 33.55 -46.05
CA LYS A 225 -56.71 34.36 -45.92
C LYS A 225 -56.41 34.73 -44.47
N ARG A 226 -57.43 35.11 -43.69
CA ARG A 226 -57.27 35.37 -42.24
C ARG A 226 -56.90 34.10 -41.46
N THR A 227 -57.38 32.95 -41.89
CA THR A 227 -57.05 31.66 -41.27
C THR A 227 -55.61 31.26 -41.59
N GLU A 228 -55.17 31.48 -42.82
CA GLU A 228 -53.78 31.30 -43.26
C GLU A 228 -52.83 32.21 -42.47
N GLU A 229 -53.14 33.52 -42.37
CA GLU A 229 -52.34 34.47 -41.58
C GLU A 229 -52.24 34.05 -40.10
N ARG A 230 -53.34 33.57 -39.51
CA ARG A 230 -53.36 33.06 -38.12
C ARG A 230 -52.57 31.76 -37.98
N LEU A 231 -52.63 30.86 -38.97
CA LEU A 231 -51.86 29.62 -38.99
C LEU A 231 -50.36 29.92 -39.07
N THR A 232 -49.94 30.82 -39.96
CA THR A 232 -48.53 31.24 -40.06
C THR A 232 -48.05 31.95 -38.79
N ALA A 233 -48.91 32.76 -38.15
CA ALA A 233 -48.59 33.39 -36.86
C ALA A 233 -48.43 32.36 -35.74
N LEU A 234 -49.30 31.34 -35.70
CA LEU A 234 -49.20 30.23 -34.75
C LEU A 234 -47.94 29.40 -34.98
N GLU A 235 -47.62 29.06 -36.23
CA GLU A 235 -46.41 28.32 -36.60
C GLU A 235 -45.13 29.07 -36.16
N ARG A 236 -45.08 30.38 -36.37
CA ARG A 236 -43.97 31.23 -35.88
C ARG A 236 -43.92 31.27 -34.35
N SER A 237 -45.08 31.34 -33.68
CA SER A 237 -45.16 31.33 -32.21
C SER A 237 -44.68 30.00 -31.62
N VAL A 238 -45.04 28.86 -32.23
CA VAL A 238 -44.57 27.53 -31.83
C VAL A 238 -43.07 27.40 -32.06
N THR A 239 -42.59 27.77 -33.24
CA THR A 239 -41.16 27.66 -33.58
C THR A 239 -40.28 28.52 -32.67
N SER A 240 -40.66 29.79 -32.45
CA SER A 240 -39.92 30.70 -31.56
C SER A 240 -40.02 30.28 -30.09
N GLY A 241 -41.18 29.82 -29.64
CA GLY A 241 -41.34 29.34 -28.27
C GLY A 241 -40.56 28.04 -28.01
N MET A 242 -40.52 27.10 -28.97
CA MET A 242 -39.69 25.90 -28.89
C MET A 242 -38.19 26.23 -28.84
N ALA A 243 -37.74 27.19 -29.66
CA ALA A 243 -36.35 27.67 -29.61
C ALA A 243 -36.03 28.31 -28.25
N THR A 244 -36.96 29.07 -27.68
CA THR A 244 -36.81 29.70 -26.36
C THR A 244 -36.74 28.65 -25.25
N LEU A 245 -37.64 27.65 -25.25
CA LEU A 245 -37.62 26.54 -24.28
C LEU A 245 -36.32 25.73 -24.35
N HIS A 246 -35.80 25.48 -25.57
CA HIS A 246 -34.53 24.79 -25.75
C HIS A 246 -33.35 25.61 -25.19
N ALA A 247 -33.32 26.91 -25.44
CA ALA A 247 -32.30 27.81 -24.87
C ALA A 247 -32.39 27.85 -23.33
N SER A 248 -33.59 27.92 -22.77
CA SER A 248 -33.82 27.89 -21.32
C SER A 248 -33.41 26.54 -20.69
N ALA A 249 -33.63 25.43 -21.39
CA ALA A 249 -33.18 24.10 -20.94
C ALA A 249 -31.66 23.98 -20.94
N ALA A 250 -30.97 24.52 -21.95
CA ALA A 250 -29.51 24.62 -21.97
C ALA A 250 -28.98 25.51 -20.83
N GLY A 251 -29.64 26.66 -20.59
CA GLY A 251 -29.33 27.54 -19.46
C GLY A 251 -29.49 26.86 -18.09
N LEU A 252 -30.46 25.96 -17.95
CA LEU A 252 -30.64 25.15 -16.73
C LEU A 252 -29.47 24.18 -16.51
N ALA A 253 -28.96 23.54 -17.58
CA ALA A 253 -27.80 22.66 -17.49
C ALA A 253 -26.54 23.42 -17.05
N GLU A 254 -26.33 24.64 -17.56
CA GLU A 254 -25.24 25.50 -17.09
C GLU A 254 -25.43 25.97 -15.65
N ALA A 255 -26.64 26.37 -15.26
CA ALA A 255 -26.95 26.76 -13.88
C ALA A 255 -26.65 25.62 -12.90
N ARG A 256 -26.99 24.38 -13.29
CA ARG A 256 -26.65 23.17 -12.53
C ARG A 256 -25.15 23.04 -12.31
N GLN A 257 -24.35 23.23 -13.35
CA GLN A 257 -22.88 23.14 -13.25
C GLN A 257 -22.30 24.24 -12.33
N ARG A 258 -22.84 25.47 -12.41
CA ARG A 258 -22.43 26.58 -11.54
C ARG A 258 -22.82 26.33 -10.08
N ASP A 259 -24.02 25.83 -9.82
CA ASP A 259 -24.47 25.48 -8.48
C ASP A 259 -23.63 24.33 -7.89
N TYR A 260 -23.24 23.33 -8.68
CA TYR A 260 -22.29 22.30 -8.26
C TYR A 260 -20.91 22.88 -7.95
N ALA A 261 -20.41 23.81 -8.75
CA ALA A 261 -19.14 24.48 -8.50
C ALA A 261 -19.18 25.33 -7.22
N LEU A 262 -20.30 26.03 -6.96
CA LEU A 262 -20.54 26.80 -5.75
C LEU A 262 -20.59 25.90 -4.52
N ALA A 263 -21.36 24.81 -4.57
CA ALA A 263 -21.41 23.81 -3.51
C ALA A 263 -20.03 23.20 -3.25
N ARG A 264 -19.27 22.89 -4.30
CA ARG A 264 -17.90 22.37 -4.20
C ARG A 264 -16.96 23.37 -3.51
N GLY A 265 -17.06 24.66 -3.84
CA GLY A 265 -16.26 25.73 -3.24
C GLY A 265 -16.58 25.93 -1.76
N LEU A 266 -17.88 26.01 -1.42
CA LEU A 266 -18.34 26.17 -0.03
C LEU A 266 -17.96 24.98 0.85
N LEU A 267 -18.04 23.77 0.30
CA LEU A 267 -17.70 22.53 1.01
C LEU A 267 -16.20 22.18 0.94
N LYS A 268 -15.38 22.97 0.23
CA LYS A 268 -13.93 22.75 0.02
C LYS A 268 -13.58 21.31 -0.39
N LEU A 269 -14.39 20.69 -1.23
CA LEU A 269 -14.17 19.29 -1.65
C LEU A 269 -13.03 19.23 -2.69
N PRO A 270 -11.93 18.51 -2.41
CA PRO A 270 -10.87 18.24 -3.39
C PRO A 270 -11.41 17.37 -4.54
N GLY A 271 -10.66 17.29 -5.65
CA GLY A 271 -11.02 16.47 -6.80
C GLY A 271 -11.29 15.01 -6.41
N LEU A 272 -12.35 14.41 -6.97
CA LEU A 272 -12.69 13.00 -6.79
C LEU A 272 -11.86 12.11 -7.72
N ASP A 273 -10.57 12.43 -7.89
CA ASP A 273 -9.66 11.64 -8.70
C ASP A 273 -9.02 10.54 -7.83
N ALA A 274 -8.86 9.34 -8.40
CA ALA A 274 -8.46 8.13 -7.69
C ALA A 274 -7.20 8.23 -6.78
N PRO A 275 -6.14 9.01 -7.09
CA PRO A 275 -5.02 9.16 -6.16
C PRO A 275 -5.35 10.05 -4.93
N ASP A 276 -6.31 10.97 -5.04
CA ASP A 276 -6.59 11.99 -4.02
C ASP A 276 -7.62 11.52 -2.99
N ILE A 277 -8.55 10.65 -3.40
CA ILE A 277 -9.62 10.13 -2.53
C ILE A 277 -9.05 9.30 -1.37
N GLY A 278 -8.07 8.45 -1.64
CA GLY A 278 -7.53 7.52 -0.64
C GLY A 278 -6.91 8.28 0.55
N ALA A 279 -6.04 9.24 0.27
CA ALA A 279 -5.39 9.98 1.34
C ALA A 279 -6.35 10.90 2.12
N ALA A 280 -7.33 11.49 1.43
CA ALA A 280 -8.32 12.36 2.03
C ALA A 280 -9.31 11.61 2.94
N LEU A 281 -9.66 10.35 2.62
CA LEU A 281 -10.55 9.52 3.43
C LEU A 281 -9.88 8.88 4.65
N PHE A 282 -8.63 8.41 4.50
CA PHE A 282 -7.97 7.63 5.55
C PHE A 282 -7.17 8.49 6.54
N GLY A 283 -6.88 9.75 6.19
CA GLY A 283 -6.18 10.70 7.05
C GLY A 283 -4.70 10.35 7.32
N ARG A 284 -3.98 11.25 7.99
CA ARG A 284 -2.51 11.13 8.20
C ARG A 284 -2.10 9.88 8.99
N ALA A 285 -2.90 9.45 9.96
CA ALA A 285 -2.59 8.29 10.80
C ALA A 285 -2.63 6.97 10.02
N ALA A 286 -3.56 6.82 9.07
CA ALA A 286 -3.59 5.63 8.23
C ALA A 286 -2.43 5.63 7.23
N VAL A 287 -2.11 6.79 6.63
CA VAL A 287 -0.97 6.93 5.72
C VAL A 287 0.33 6.47 6.39
N GLN A 288 0.58 6.84 7.65
CA GLN A 288 1.76 6.38 8.39
C GLN A 288 1.82 4.86 8.56
N ARG A 289 0.67 4.21 8.83
CA ARG A 289 0.60 2.75 8.94
C ARG A 289 0.85 2.07 7.60
N PHE A 290 0.29 2.62 6.52
CA PHE A 290 0.54 2.13 5.16
C PHE A 290 1.98 2.33 4.73
N GLN A 291 2.60 3.46 5.05
CA GLN A 291 4.03 3.70 4.80
C GLN A 291 4.89 2.64 5.48
N ARG A 292 4.64 2.37 6.77
CA ARG A 292 5.36 1.31 7.51
C ARG A 292 5.18 -0.05 6.82
N ALA A 293 3.96 -0.42 6.46
CA ALA A 293 3.68 -1.69 5.79
C ALA A 293 4.35 -1.80 4.41
N LEU A 294 4.27 -0.74 3.58
CA LEU A 294 4.88 -0.69 2.26
C LEU A 294 6.40 -0.74 2.34
N TYR A 295 6.99 -0.03 3.30
CA TYR A 295 8.42 -0.09 3.56
C TYR A 295 8.87 -1.52 3.86
N TRP A 296 8.23 -2.21 4.81
CA TRP A 296 8.59 -3.59 5.14
C TRP A 296 8.35 -4.55 3.97
N ALA A 297 7.28 -4.35 3.19
CA ALA A 297 7.00 -5.16 2.00
C ALA A 297 8.06 -4.97 0.91
N GLN A 298 8.47 -3.72 0.62
CA GLN A 298 9.50 -3.42 -0.37
C GLN A 298 10.88 -3.87 0.11
N LEU A 299 11.18 -3.69 1.39
CA LEU A 299 12.42 -4.15 2.00
C LEU A 299 12.54 -5.68 1.91
N ALA A 300 11.47 -6.39 2.27
CA ALA A 300 11.39 -7.84 2.11
C ALA A 300 11.60 -8.24 0.65
N ARG A 301 10.90 -7.62 -0.30
CA ARG A 301 11.07 -7.93 -1.73
C ARG A 301 12.49 -7.70 -2.25
N ARG A 302 13.19 -6.66 -1.77
CA ARG A 302 14.54 -6.31 -2.23
C ARG A 302 15.61 -7.25 -1.68
N TYR A 303 15.44 -7.75 -0.46
CA TYR A 303 16.47 -8.50 0.26
C TYR A 303 16.11 -9.96 0.58
N MET A 304 14.96 -10.44 0.11
CA MET A 304 14.60 -11.85 0.22
C MET A 304 15.56 -12.73 -0.62
N PRO A 305 16.02 -13.87 -0.09
CA PRO A 305 16.88 -14.79 -0.82
C PRO A 305 16.27 -15.21 -2.17
N PRO A 306 17.11 -15.44 -3.20
CA PRO A 306 16.63 -15.90 -4.50
C PRO A 306 15.89 -17.24 -4.33
N GLY A 307 14.71 -17.34 -4.95
CA GLY A 307 13.86 -18.53 -4.89
C GLY A 307 12.72 -18.49 -3.86
N LEU A 308 12.74 -17.56 -2.89
CA LEU A 308 11.62 -17.35 -1.96
C LEU A 308 10.66 -16.23 -2.41
N LEU A 309 11.07 -15.41 -3.39
CA LEU A 309 10.19 -14.40 -3.96
C LEU A 309 9.04 -15.07 -4.72
N PRO A 310 7.77 -14.70 -4.47
CA PRO A 310 6.68 -15.11 -5.33
C PRO A 310 6.98 -14.60 -6.72
N ARG A 311 7.31 -15.51 -7.65
CA ARG A 311 7.48 -15.17 -9.05
C ARG A 311 6.11 -14.65 -9.49
N ALA A 312 6.04 -13.37 -9.82
CA ALA A 312 4.91 -12.83 -10.56
C ALA A 312 5.01 -13.44 -11.97
N THR A 313 4.64 -14.71 -12.10
CA THR A 313 4.55 -15.37 -13.39
C THR A 313 3.45 -14.63 -14.13
N PRO A 314 3.75 -13.90 -15.23
CA PRO A 314 2.70 -13.25 -16.00
C PRO A 314 1.65 -14.30 -16.31
N GLY A 315 0.38 -14.00 -15.99
CA GLY A 315 -0.71 -14.89 -16.32
C GLY A 315 -0.60 -15.31 -17.78
N PRO A 316 -0.87 -16.58 -18.13
CA PRO A 316 -0.62 -17.07 -19.47
C PRO A 316 -1.38 -16.18 -20.47
N ARG A 317 -0.66 -15.65 -21.49
CA ARG A 317 -1.24 -14.81 -22.56
C ARG A 317 -2.39 -15.49 -23.32
N ARG A 318 -2.58 -16.80 -23.15
CA ARG A 318 -3.70 -17.59 -23.69
C ARG A 318 -4.12 -18.67 -22.69
N VAL A 319 -5.44 -18.91 -22.59
CA VAL A 319 -6.09 -19.97 -21.80
C VAL A 319 -5.90 -21.35 -22.45
N ARG A 320 -4.66 -21.77 -22.73
CA ARG A 320 -4.37 -23.18 -23.01
C ARG A 320 -3.97 -23.85 -21.70
N ARG A 321 -4.18 -25.17 -21.56
CA ARG A 321 -3.61 -25.93 -20.43
C ARG A 321 -2.11 -25.62 -20.37
N ALA A 322 -1.68 -24.94 -19.31
CA ALA A 322 -0.28 -24.66 -19.10
C ALA A 322 0.44 -25.99 -18.93
N GLY A 323 1.41 -26.28 -19.80
CA GLY A 323 2.35 -27.36 -19.53
C GLY A 323 3.10 -27.07 -18.23
N THR A 324 3.44 -28.11 -17.48
CA THR A 324 4.25 -27.97 -16.27
C THR A 324 5.73 -27.99 -16.64
N THR A 325 6.45 -26.92 -16.33
CA THR A 325 7.92 -26.94 -16.41
C THR A 325 8.44 -27.81 -15.27
N VAL A 326 9.05 -28.96 -15.61
CA VAL A 326 9.74 -29.83 -14.65
C VAL A 326 11.23 -29.50 -14.72
N HIS A 327 11.82 -29.11 -13.59
CA HIS A 327 13.26 -28.91 -13.47
C HIS A 327 13.92 -30.26 -13.14
N PHE A 328 15.02 -30.57 -13.83
CA PHE A 328 15.84 -31.78 -13.58
C PHE A 328 17.10 -31.38 -12.81
N PRO A 329 17.08 -31.41 -11.47
CA PRO A 329 18.25 -31.12 -10.64
C PRO A 329 19.29 -32.23 -10.75
N ARG A 330 20.57 -31.92 -10.46
CA ARG A 330 21.62 -32.94 -10.34
C ARG A 330 21.40 -33.78 -9.09
N SER A 331 21.98 -34.98 -9.05
CA SER A 331 21.95 -35.81 -7.83
C SER A 331 22.60 -35.07 -6.66
N ASN A 332 21.91 -35.03 -5.52
CA ASN A 332 22.33 -34.35 -4.28
C ASN A 332 22.56 -32.83 -4.39
N GLU A 333 21.88 -32.16 -5.34
CA GLU A 333 21.97 -30.71 -5.46
C GLU A 333 21.23 -29.99 -4.31
N PRO A 334 21.90 -29.13 -3.51
CA PRO A 334 21.20 -28.35 -2.50
C PRO A 334 20.33 -27.26 -3.15
N PRO A 335 19.20 -26.88 -2.54
CA PRO A 335 18.36 -25.81 -3.06
C PRO A 335 19.08 -24.45 -2.96
N ALA A 336 18.61 -23.47 -3.72
CA ALA A 336 19.23 -22.13 -3.78
C ALA A 336 19.32 -21.45 -2.39
N PHE A 337 18.33 -21.71 -1.53
CA PHE A 337 18.35 -21.34 -0.12
C PHE A 337 17.93 -22.54 0.74
N LEU A 338 18.74 -22.89 1.73
CA LEU A 338 18.42 -23.89 2.75
C LEU A 338 18.87 -23.42 4.13
N LEU A 339 17.96 -23.46 5.09
CA LEU A 339 18.23 -23.32 6.51
C LEU A 339 17.85 -24.64 7.19
N LYS A 340 18.87 -25.45 7.51
CA LYS A 340 18.66 -26.78 8.10
C LYS A 340 18.12 -26.68 9.52
N SER A 341 18.71 -25.83 10.35
CA SER A 341 18.27 -25.59 11.73
C SER A 341 18.48 -24.14 12.16
N ALA A 342 17.49 -23.58 12.85
CA ALA A 342 17.61 -22.30 13.54
C ALA A 342 17.04 -22.37 14.95
N ASP A 343 17.82 -21.92 15.92
CA ASP A 343 17.43 -21.76 17.32
C ASP A 343 17.35 -20.26 17.65
N LEU A 344 16.14 -19.79 17.98
CA LEU A 344 15.85 -18.40 18.28
C LEU A 344 15.43 -18.28 19.74
N SER A 345 16.00 -17.34 20.48
CA SER A 345 15.51 -16.95 21.80
C SER A 345 15.15 -15.48 21.83
N LEU A 346 13.92 -15.21 22.26
CA LEU A 346 13.26 -13.93 22.20
C LEU A 346 12.80 -13.54 23.61
N SER A 347 12.99 -12.28 23.96
CA SER A 347 12.48 -11.67 25.19
C SER A 347 11.51 -10.55 24.83
N VAL A 348 10.22 -10.71 25.17
CA VAL A 348 9.19 -9.68 24.99
C VAL A 348 8.50 -9.44 26.33
N ALA A 349 8.43 -8.18 26.77
CA ALA A 349 7.69 -7.76 27.97
C ALA A 349 7.94 -8.68 29.19
N SER A 350 9.21 -8.91 29.56
CA SER A 350 9.67 -9.79 30.65
C SER A 350 9.39 -11.29 30.50
N ARG A 351 8.90 -11.74 29.33
CA ARG A 351 8.64 -13.15 29.02
C ARG A 351 9.65 -13.68 28.01
N GLY A 352 10.15 -14.89 28.27
CA GLY A 352 11.05 -15.60 27.36
C GLY A 352 10.28 -16.51 26.41
N TYR A 353 10.69 -16.51 25.15
CA TYR A 353 10.22 -17.42 24.12
C TYR A 353 11.42 -18.06 23.46
N SER A 354 11.34 -19.36 23.18
CA SER A 354 12.29 -20.07 22.34
C SER A 354 11.57 -20.67 21.16
N ALA A 355 12.11 -20.47 19.96
CA ALA A 355 11.60 -21.05 18.75
C ALA A 355 12.71 -21.84 18.05
N ARG A 356 12.35 -23.01 17.52
CA ARG A 356 13.20 -23.82 16.66
C ARG A 356 12.54 -23.93 15.29
N LEU A 357 13.28 -23.59 14.25
CA LEU A 357 12.88 -23.75 12.85
C LEU A 357 13.80 -24.79 12.21
N THR A 358 13.25 -25.72 11.46
CA THR A 358 14.06 -26.70 10.72
C THR A 358 13.55 -26.85 9.29
N GLY A 359 14.46 -26.98 8.34
CA GLY A 359 14.12 -27.29 6.95
C GLY A 359 13.44 -26.15 6.17
N VAL A 360 13.78 -24.88 6.46
CA VAL A 360 13.26 -23.75 5.68
C VAL A 360 14.04 -23.67 4.37
N THR A 361 13.36 -23.78 3.23
CA THR A 361 14.01 -23.89 1.92
C THR A 361 13.22 -23.13 0.84
N SER A 362 13.93 -22.66 -0.19
CA SER A 362 13.31 -22.11 -1.40
C SER A 362 12.69 -23.19 -2.30
N ASP A 363 13.14 -24.43 -2.17
CA ASP A 363 12.64 -25.57 -2.95
C ASP A 363 12.35 -26.76 -2.01
N PRO A 364 11.13 -26.84 -1.47
CA PRO A 364 10.72 -27.94 -0.59
C PRO A 364 10.72 -29.30 -1.27
N ALA A 365 10.43 -29.33 -2.58
CA ALA A 365 10.38 -30.57 -3.36
C ALA A 365 11.78 -31.18 -3.51
N LEU A 366 12.80 -30.34 -3.76
CA LEU A 366 14.19 -30.76 -3.82
C LEU A 366 14.76 -31.20 -2.45
N TYR A 367 14.37 -30.51 -1.37
CA TYR A 367 14.88 -30.82 -0.03
C TYR A 367 14.30 -32.12 0.56
N GLY A 368 13.09 -32.51 0.17
CA GLY A 368 12.46 -33.77 0.56
C GLY A 368 12.08 -33.89 2.05
N ARG A 369 12.14 -32.79 2.81
CA ARG A 369 11.70 -32.73 4.22
C ARG A 369 10.81 -31.50 4.44
N PRO A 370 9.77 -31.62 5.29
CA PRO A 370 8.91 -30.47 5.60
C PRO A 370 9.66 -29.42 6.42
N ALA A 371 9.27 -28.16 6.25
CA ALA A 371 9.65 -27.10 7.16
C ALA A 371 8.86 -27.26 8.47
N GLU A 372 9.55 -27.42 9.60
CA GLU A 372 8.91 -27.46 10.92
C GLU A 372 9.25 -26.20 11.71
N ALA A 373 8.25 -25.69 12.43
CA ALA A 373 8.41 -24.60 13.38
C ALA A 373 7.85 -25.04 14.74
N ARG A 374 8.68 -25.00 15.78
CA ARG A 374 8.29 -25.33 17.16
C ARG A 374 8.59 -24.15 18.05
N GLY A 375 7.57 -23.66 18.77
CA GLY A 375 7.70 -22.58 19.75
C GLY A 375 7.42 -23.08 21.15
N THR A 376 8.27 -22.74 22.10
CA THR A 376 8.03 -22.98 23.53
C THR A 376 8.16 -21.68 24.30
N ARG A 377 7.26 -21.49 25.27
CA ARG A 377 7.34 -20.39 26.23
C ARG A 377 8.25 -20.83 27.38
N ARG A 378 9.23 -19.98 27.75
CA ARG A 378 10.10 -20.22 28.91
C ARG A 378 9.96 -19.06 29.90
N PRO A 379 10.05 -19.31 31.22
CA PRO A 379 10.27 -18.22 32.17
C PRO A 379 11.58 -17.53 31.81
N ALA A 380 11.61 -16.19 31.87
CA ALA A 380 12.81 -15.43 31.56
C ALA A 380 13.91 -15.81 32.56
N THR A 381 14.89 -16.61 32.14
CA THR A 381 16.00 -16.99 33.01
C THR A 381 16.86 -15.75 33.26
N PRO A 382 17.05 -15.30 34.52
CA PRO A 382 17.96 -14.21 34.80
C PRO A 382 19.37 -14.62 34.38
N ARG A 383 20.11 -13.68 33.78
CA ARG A 383 21.50 -13.86 33.33
C ARG A 383 22.29 -14.57 34.43
N ARG A 384 22.61 -15.85 34.26
CA ARG A 384 23.67 -16.51 35.05
C ARG A 384 24.96 -15.77 34.70
N ARG A 385 25.36 -14.86 35.58
CA ARG A 385 26.72 -14.33 35.63
C ARG A 385 27.60 -15.57 35.72
N VAL A 386 28.31 -15.87 34.64
CA VAL A 386 29.35 -16.90 34.67
C VAL A 386 30.40 -16.36 35.61
N LEU A 387 30.27 -16.70 36.90
CA LEU A 387 31.32 -16.54 37.88
C LEU A 387 32.47 -17.39 37.33
N ARG A 388 33.48 -16.72 36.78
CA ARG A 388 34.79 -17.32 36.53
C ARG A 388 35.29 -17.84 37.87
N THR A 389 35.06 -19.10 38.16
CA THR A 389 35.77 -19.80 39.23
C THR A 389 37.21 -19.97 38.75
N TRP A 390 38.07 -19.05 39.16
CA TRP A 390 39.51 -19.27 39.18
C TRP A 390 39.78 -20.37 40.21
N PRO A 391 40.55 -21.44 39.89
CA PRO A 391 40.96 -22.39 40.90
C PRO A 391 42.05 -21.74 41.77
N CYS A 392 41.67 -21.26 42.96
CA CYS A 392 42.63 -20.92 44.01
C CYS A 392 43.31 -22.20 44.49
N ARG A 393 44.56 -22.39 44.05
CA ARG A 393 45.51 -23.29 44.71
C ARG A 393 45.81 -22.76 46.12
N ARG A 394 45.80 -23.67 47.09
CA ARG A 394 46.19 -23.53 48.51
C ARG A 394 45.16 -22.84 49.42
N CYS A 395 44.45 -23.67 50.17
CA CYS A 395 44.37 -23.53 51.63
C CYS A 395 44.32 -24.95 52.21
N ALA A 396 45.47 -25.41 52.72
CA ALA A 396 45.52 -26.55 53.62
C ALA A 396 44.93 -26.13 54.97
N SER A 397 44.11 -26.97 55.57
CA SER A 397 43.80 -26.92 57.01
C SER A 397 43.81 -28.37 57.53
N PRO A 398 44.58 -28.68 58.57
CA PRO A 398 44.57 -30.00 59.17
C PRO A 398 43.40 -30.12 60.15
N ARG A 399 42.92 -31.36 60.27
CA ARG A 399 41.96 -31.85 61.25
C ARG A 399 42.43 -31.54 62.68
N LEU A 400 41.52 -31.07 63.52
CA LEU A 400 41.55 -31.36 64.95
C LEU A 400 40.13 -31.74 65.40
N ALA A 401 40.07 -32.88 66.08
CA ALA A 401 38.91 -33.48 66.68
C ALA A 401 38.89 -33.13 68.18
N HIS A 402 37.69 -32.88 68.72
CA HIS A 402 37.21 -33.23 70.07
C HIS A 402 35.75 -32.73 70.14
N GLY A 403 34.76 -33.61 70.36
CA GLY A 403 34.12 -33.81 71.68
C GLY A 403 33.14 -32.66 71.97
N SER A 404 31.84 -32.81 72.26
CA SER A 404 31.11 -33.88 72.92
C SER A 404 29.60 -33.55 72.91
N SER A 405 28.78 -34.60 72.75
CA SER A 405 27.48 -34.91 73.41
C SER A 405 26.31 -33.93 73.54
N LEU A 406 25.11 -34.54 73.48
CA LEU A 406 23.76 -34.15 73.95
C LEU A 406 22.86 -33.48 72.88
N ALA A 407 21.88 -34.15 72.27
CA ALA A 407 20.65 -34.81 72.75
C ALA A 407 19.40 -33.92 72.66
N ARG A 408 18.47 -34.34 71.77
CA ARG A 408 16.99 -34.17 71.71
C ARG A 408 16.55 -33.78 70.28
N ALA A 409 15.88 -34.63 69.49
CA ALA A 409 14.59 -35.32 69.65
C ALA A 409 13.38 -34.37 69.50
N TRP A 410 12.54 -34.70 68.50
CA TRP A 410 11.12 -34.32 68.29
C TRP A 410 10.90 -32.92 67.65
N TRP A 411 10.04 -32.70 66.65
CA TRP A 411 8.79 -33.38 66.28
C TRP A 411 8.40 -33.10 64.81
N ASP A 412 7.79 -34.10 64.16
CA ASP A 412 6.98 -33.99 62.95
C ASP A 412 5.54 -33.54 63.31
N SER A 413 4.86 -33.00 62.29
CA SER A 413 3.39 -32.93 62.08
C SER A 413 2.64 -31.60 62.31
N ALA A 414 1.61 -31.46 61.45
CA ALA A 414 0.55 -30.46 61.32
C ALA A 414 0.96 -29.16 60.59
N SER A 415 0.31 -28.71 59.53
CA SER A 415 -1.02 -29.03 58.95
C SER A 415 -1.11 -28.45 57.54
#